data_AF-A0A122I6L6-F1
#
_entry.id   AF-A0A122I6L6-F1
#
_cell.length_a   1.000
_cell.length_b   1.000
_cell.length_c   1.000
_cell.angle_alpha   90.00
_cell.angle_beta   90.00
_cell.angle_gamma   90.00
#
_symmetry.space_group_name_H-M   'P 1'
#
loop_
_entity.id
_entity.type
_entity.pdbx_description
1 polymer ?
#
loop_
_entity_poly.entity_id
_entity_poly.type
_entity_poly.pdbx_seq_one_letter_code
_entity_poly.pdbx_strand_id
1 'polypeptide(L)'
;MENQLDNILSFNSYEEYIKTKITPTDLFYIEDEELIFELFSLGIKSRGILSYEDFHSTYKKGNKNEKKAIEEGNKESITYDINLLHSNVKDFFYMIDYHLHFCRKKKISTILFIRYLNKQKYEISSYIDINNTKIQEKINKKKYIYASKKDLSYYNWHNNYICTNDSENFKVVINKKIGFIFNHIDTNKYFILNSNKETIMKLNDNISKDVTKKININEKEHAIKLYQDVKSVELKVPNYLQCILYTIHL
;
A
#
# COMPACT_ATOMS: atom_id res chain seq x y z
N MET A 1 -27.63 9.28 -24.34
CA MET A 1 -26.72 8.17 -23.99
C MET A 1 -25.25 8.54 -24.16
N GLU A 2 -24.88 9.50 -25.02
CA GLU A 2 -23.50 10.01 -25.14
C GLU A 2 -22.95 10.65 -23.84
N ASN A 3 -23.74 11.49 -23.15
CA ASN A 3 -23.30 12.16 -21.91
C ASN A 3 -22.89 11.24 -20.74
N GLN A 4 -23.30 9.97 -20.71
CA GLN A 4 -22.85 9.03 -19.68
C GLN A 4 -21.49 8.42 -20.00
N LEU A 5 -21.17 8.25 -21.29
CA LEU A 5 -19.92 7.63 -21.73
C LEU A 5 -18.72 8.55 -21.49
N ASP A 6 -18.87 9.84 -21.81
CA ASP A 6 -17.84 10.85 -21.59
C ASP A 6 -17.53 11.05 -20.10
N ASN A 7 -18.56 10.96 -19.24
CA ASN A 7 -18.41 11.04 -17.79
C ASN A 7 -17.77 9.77 -17.19
N ILE A 8 -17.87 8.61 -17.86
CA ILE A 8 -17.22 7.37 -17.38
C ILE A 8 -15.73 7.41 -17.72
N LEU A 9 -15.36 7.86 -18.91
CA LEU A 9 -13.97 7.94 -19.39
C LEU A 9 -13.10 8.95 -18.64
N SER A 10 -13.67 9.80 -17.79
CA SER A 10 -12.92 10.72 -16.94
C SER A 10 -12.36 10.08 -15.66
N PHE A 11 -12.74 8.85 -15.31
CA PHE A 11 -12.34 8.20 -14.05
C PHE A 11 -11.20 7.19 -14.24
N ASN A 12 -10.09 7.35 -13.50
CA ASN A 12 -8.92 6.48 -13.66
C ASN A 12 -9.11 5.07 -13.06
N SER A 13 -10.16 4.87 -12.27
CA SER A 13 -10.49 3.57 -11.66
C SER A 13 -11.98 3.43 -11.41
N TYR A 14 -12.46 2.19 -11.31
CA TYR A 14 -13.84 1.90 -10.90
C TYR A 14 -14.14 2.45 -9.50
N GLU A 15 -13.16 2.40 -8.60
CA GLU A 15 -13.32 2.94 -7.25
C GLU A 15 -13.59 4.45 -7.27
N GLU A 16 -12.85 5.21 -8.07
CA GLU A 16 -13.05 6.65 -8.22
C GLU A 16 -14.45 6.97 -8.77
N TYR A 17 -14.91 6.22 -9.78
CA TYR A 17 -16.27 6.32 -10.30
C TYR A 17 -17.30 6.07 -9.19
N ILE A 18 -17.17 4.97 -8.44
CA ILE A 18 -18.11 4.62 -7.38
C ILE A 18 -18.12 5.68 -6.28
N LYS A 19 -16.98 6.24 -5.87
CA LYS A 19 -16.96 7.33 -4.86
C LYS A 19 -17.83 8.52 -5.24
N THR A 20 -17.92 8.86 -6.52
CA THR A 20 -18.81 9.95 -6.98
C THR A 20 -20.29 9.60 -6.91
N LYS A 21 -20.63 8.31 -6.77
CA LYS A 21 -22.00 7.79 -6.74
C LYS A 21 -22.47 7.37 -5.34
N ILE A 22 -21.57 7.20 -4.38
CA ILE A 22 -21.92 6.91 -2.98
C ILE A 22 -22.74 8.07 -2.41
N THR A 23 -23.94 7.77 -1.92
CA THR A 23 -24.80 8.75 -1.26
C THR A 23 -24.60 8.73 0.26
N PRO A 24 -24.97 9.80 0.98
CA PRO A 24 -25.00 9.79 2.44
C PRO A 24 -25.86 8.66 3.02
N THR A 25 -26.91 8.25 2.31
CA THR A 25 -27.80 7.15 2.68
C THR A 25 -27.08 5.80 2.63
N ASP A 26 -26.31 5.53 1.57
CA ASP A 26 -25.52 4.30 1.44
C ASP A 26 -24.49 4.21 2.57
N LEU A 27 -23.87 5.34 2.89
CA LEU A 27 -22.91 5.46 3.97
C LEU A 27 -23.54 5.23 5.35
N PHE A 28 -24.76 5.71 5.56
CA PHE A 28 -25.50 5.55 6.80
C PHE A 28 -25.89 4.09 7.07
N TYR A 29 -26.31 3.34 6.04
CA TYR A 29 -26.77 1.96 6.24
C TYR A 29 -25.65 0.91 6.24
N ILE A 30 -24.59 1.14 5.47
CA ILE A 30 -23.53 0.13 5.31
C ILE A 30 -22.35 0.42 6.25
N GLU A 31 -22.12 1.70 6.57
CA GLU A 31 -21.05 2.22 7.46
C GLU A 31 -19.60 1.89 7.01
N ASP A 32 -19.39 0.82 6.23
CA ASP A 32 -18.12 0.34 5.69
C ASP A 32 -18.00 0.65 4.19
N GLU A 33 -16.94 1.37 3.80
CA GLU A 33 -16.71 1.77 2.41
C GLU A 33 -16.30 0.56 1.58
N GLU A 34 -15.48 -0.33 2.13
CA GLU A 34 -15.05 -1.54 1.41
C GLU A 34 -16.25 -2.41 1.08
N LEU A 35 -17.22 -2.50 2.00
CA LEU A 35 -18.46 -3.24 1.80
C LEU A 35 -19.38 -2.55 0.76
N ILE A 36 -19.46 -1.22 0.76
CA ILE A 36 -20.18 -0.46 -0.30
C ILE A 36 -19.56 -0.74 -1.67
N PHE A 37 -18.23 -0.67 -1.78
CA PHE A 37 -17.55 -0.98 -3.04
C PHE A 37 -17.78 -2.43 -3.46
N GLU A 38 -17.76 -3.38 -2.54
CA GLU A 38 -18.01 -4.78 -2.84
C GLU A 38 -19.44 -4.98 -3.37
N LEU A 39 -20.44 -4.45 -2.67
CA LEU A 39 -21.85 -4.52 -3.09
C LEU A 39 -22.08 -3.91 -4.48
N PHE A 40 -21.54 -2.70 -4.73
CA PHE A 40 -21.68 -2.05 -6.04
C PHE A 40 -20.87 -2.73 -7.13
N SER A 41 -19.67 -3.25 -6.81
CA SER A 41 -18.88 -4.02 -7.78
C SER A 41 -19.59 -5.27 -8.26
N LEU A 42 -20.41 -5.89 -7.41
CA LEU A 42 -21.24 -7.05 -7.72
C LEU A 42 -22.54 -6.70 -8.47
N GLY A 43 -22.83 -5.41 -8.70
CA GLY A 43 -24.06 -4.95 -9.34
C GLY A 43 -25.31 -5.11 -8.47
N ILE A 44 -25.14 -5.31 -7.16
CA ILE A 44 -26.25 -5.54 -6.25
C ILE A 44 -26.83 -4.19 -5.84
N LYS A 45 -27.99 -3.86 -6.43
CA LYS A 45 -28.86 -2.71 -6.11
C LYS A 45 -28.16 -1.35 -6.06
N SER A 46 -28.10 -0.69 -7.21
CA SER A 46 -28.12 0.76 -7.26
C SER A 46 -28.67 1.26 -8.60
N ARG A 47 -29.67 2.14 -8.55
CA ARG A 47 -30.31 2.72 -9.72
C ARG A 47 -29.24 3.48 -10.53
N GLY A 48 -28.79 2.91 -11.65
CA GLY A 48 -27.93 3.59 -12.62
C GLY A 48 -26.43 3.61 -12.30
N ILE A 49 -25.95 2.77 -11.37
CA ILE A 49 -24.51 2.55 -11.15
C ILE A 49 -24.09 1.29 -11.93
N LEU A 50 -22.99 1.40 -12.69
CA LEU A 50 -22.45 0.26 -13.43
C LEU A 50 -21.74 -0.70 -12.49
N SER A 51 -21.88 -2.01 -12.73
CA SER A 51 -21.04 -3.03 -12.08
C SER A 51 -19.57 -2.86 -12.47
N TYR A 52 -18.65 -3.51 -11.76
CA TYR A 52 -17.22 -3.46 -12.13
C TYR A 52 -17.01 -3.96 -13.57
N GLU A 53 -17.71 -5.03 -13.95
CA GLU A 53 -17.62 -5.63 -15.27
C GLU A 53 -18.23 -4.75 -16.37
N ASP A 54 -19.39 -4.12 -16.09
CA ASP A 54 -20.03 -3.20 -17.03
C ASP A 54 -19.24 -1.91 -17.20
N PHE A 55 -18.68 -1.37 -16.11
CA PHE A 55 -17.82 -0.20 -16.15
C PHE A 55 -16.60 -0.47 -17.02
N HIS A 56 -15.88 -1.57 -16.79
CA HIS A 56 -14.73 -1.93 -17.61
C HIS A 56 -15.10 -2.22 -19.07
N SER A 57 -16.25 -2.83 -19.32
CA SER A 57 -16.76 -3.05 -20.68
C SER A 57 -17.08 -1.75 -21.40
N THR A 58 -17.66 -0.79 -20.68
CA THR A 58 -18.02 0.54 -21.19
C THR A 58 -16.78 1.40 -21.43
N TYR A 59 -15.81 1.38 -20.51
CA TYR A 59 -14.50 2.01 -20.67
C TYR A 59 -13.73 1.45 -21.87
N LYS A 60 -13.78 0.12 -22.07
CA LYS A 60 -13.20 -0.55 -23.24
C LYS A 60 -13.91 -0.18 -24.54
N LYS A 61 -15.23 0.01 -24.53
CA LYS A 61 -16.02 0.41 -25.71
C LYS A 61 -15.81 1.89 -26.08
N GLY A 62 -15.73 2.80 -25.10
CA GLY A 62 -15.41 4.20 -25.34
C GLY A 62 -14.00 4.39 -25.92
N ASN A 63 -13.01 3.68 -25.37
CA ASN A 63 -11.65 3.66 -25.90
C ASN A 63 -11.52 3.00 -27.28
N LYS A 64 -12.47 2.18 -27.74
CA LYS A 64 -12.42 1.58 -29.09
C LYS A 64 -12.67 2.60 -30.21
N ASN A 65 -13.34 3.71 -29.92
CA ASN A 65 -13.57 4.76 -30.93
C ASN A 65 -12.33 5.65 -31.13
N GLU A 66 -11.47 5.79 -30.12
CA GLU A 66 -10.14 6.40 -30.27
C GLU A 66 -9.07 5.39 -30.74
N LYS A 67 -9.21 4.10 -30.40
CA LYS A 67 -8.19 3.06 -30.67
C LYS A 67 -8.25 2.38 -32.03
N LYS A 68 -9.24 2.67 -32.89
CA LYS A 68 -9.17 2.22 -34.29
C LYS A 68 -8.00 2.83 -35.08
N ALA A 69 -7.38 3.90 -34.59
CA ALA A 69 -6.14 4.45 -35.16
C ALA A 69 -4.85 3.85 -34.56
N ILE A 70 -4.93 3.04 -33.49
CA ILE A 70 -3.76 2.55 -32.74
C ILE A 70 -3.69 1.00 -32.69
N GLU A 71 -4.80 0.29 -32.96
CA GLU A 71 -4.90 -1.16 -32.77
C GLU A 71 -4.13 -2.05 -33.79
N GLU A 72 -3.37 -1.49 -34.73
CA GLU A 72 -2.36 -2.24 -35.50
C GLU A 72 -0.92 -2.13 -34.94
N GLY A 73 -0.71 -1.42 -33.83
CA GLY A 73 0.60 -1.28 -33.18
C GLY A 73 0.57 -1.61 -31.69
N ASN A 74 1.18 -2.74 -31.32
CA ASN A 74 1.67 -3.09 -29.98
C ASN A 74 0.63 -3.40 -28.89
N LYS A 75 0.45 -4.70 -28.61
CA LYS A 75 0.46 -5.14 -27.20
C LYS A 75 1.81 -4.70 -26.63
N GLU A 76 1.89 -3.51 -26.06
CA GLU A 76 3.11 -3.06 -25.38
C GLU A 76 3.44 -4.09 -24.29
N SER A 77 4.42 -4.93 -24.57
CA SER A 77 5.08 -5.73 -23.55
C SER A 77 5.68 -4.74 -22.57
N ILE A 78 5.08 -4.59 -21.39
CA ILE A 78 5.62 -3.75 -20.32
C ILE A 78 7.06 -4.24 -20.10
N THR A 79 8.02 -3.43 -20.52
CA THR A 79 9.44 -3.72 -20.33
C THR A 79 9.79 -3.22 -18.94
N TYR A 80 9.98 -4.15 -18.01
CA TYR A 80 10.31 -3.83 -16.64
C TYR A 80 11.81 -3.52 -16.50
N ASP A 81 12.16 -2.24 -16.46
CA ASP A 81 13.43 -1.68 -15.99
C ASP A 81 13.36 -1.26 -14.51
N ILE A 82 14.18 -1.89 -13.67
CA ILE A 82 14.24 -1.64 -12.21
C ILE A 82 14.56 -0.18 -11.87
N ASN A 83 15.20 0.57 -12.78
CA ASN A 83 15.55 1.97 -12.55
C ASN A 83 14.32 2.90 -12.53
N LEU A 84 13.18 2.44 -13.05
CA LEU A 84 11.93 3.21 -13.08
C LEU A 84 11.12 3.12 -11.77
N LEU A 85 11.57 2.33 -10.78
CA LEU A 85 10.89 2.17 -9.48
C LEU A 85 10.75 3.49 -8.70
N HIS A 86 11.57 4.49 -9.00
CA HIS A 86 11.58 5.77 -8.30
C HIS A 86 11.03 6.92 -9.15
N SER A 87 10.38 6.61 -10.26
CA SER A 87 9.71 7.61 -11.09
C SER A 87 8.39 8.03 -10.46
N ASN A 88 8.21 9.32 -10.19
CA ASN A 88 6.94 9.87 -9.66
C ASN A 88 5.98 10.34 -10.77
N VAL A 89 6.28 10.05 -12.04
CA VAL A 89 5.52 10.53 -13.21
C VAL A 89 4.35 9.59 -13.55
N LYS A 90 4.38 8.35 -13.05
CA LYS A 90 3.39 7.31 -13.36
C LYS A 90 2.31 7.22 -12.29
N ASP A 91 1.14 6.73 -12.68
CA ASP A 91 0.02 6.56 -11.76
C ASP A 91 0.28 5.51 -10.66
N PHE A 92 -0.54 5.56 -9.61
CA PHE A 92 -0.44 4.69 -8.44
C PHE A 92 -0.43 3.20 -8.82
N PHE A 93 -1.38 2.76 -9.64
CA PHE A 93 -1.52 1.34 -9.95
C PHE A 93 -0.37 0.84 -10.80
N TYR A 94 0.08 1.65 -11.77
CA TYR A 94 1.26 1.35 -12.56
C TYR A 94 2.48 1.15 -11.66
N MET A 95 2.72 2.05 -10.71
CA MET A 95 3.84 1.95 -9.78
C MET A 95 3.73 0.72 -8.87
N ILE A 96 2.56 0.42 -8.30
CA ILE A 96 2.41 -0.77 -7.46
C ILE A 96 2.60 -2.06 -8.27
N ASP A 97 2.01 -2.17 -9.46
CA ASP A 97 2.18 -3.33 -10.35
C ASP A 97 3.67 -3.55 -10.70
N TYR A 98 4.40 -2.45 -10.91
CA TYR A 98 5.82 -2.46 -11.20
C TYR A 98 6.67 -2.97 -10.03
N HIS A 99 6.40 -2.50 -8.81
CA HIS A 99 7.08 -3.02 -7.61
C HIS A 99 6.73 -4.49 -7.35
N LEU A 100 5.45 -4.87 -7.47
CA LEU A 100 5.00 -6.26 -7.31
C LEU A 100 5.71 -7.21 -8.27
N HIS A 101 5.95 -6.80 -9.51
CA HIS A 101 6.72 -7.58 -10.47
C HIS A 101 8.12 -7.94 -9.94
N PHE A 102 8.84 -6.96 -9.39
CA PHE A 102 10.18 -7.17 -8.88
C PHE A 102 10.22 -7.87 -7.50
N CYS A 103 9.18 -7.69 -6.68
CA CYS A 103 8.98 -8.47 -5.45
C CYS A 103 8.79 -9.96 -5.76
N ARG A 104 7.95 -10.30 -6.74
CA ARG A 104 7.75 -11.70 -7.19
C ARG A 104 9.04 -12.34 -7.74
N LYS A 105 9.89 -11.53 -8.38
CA LYS A 105 11.22 -11.94 -8.85
C LYS A 105 12.28 -11.97 -7.74
N LYS A 106 11.92 -11.67 -6.49
CA LYS A 106 12.83 -11.54 -5.34
C LYS A 106 14.02 -10.60 -5.57
N LYS A 107 13.85 -9.58 -6.42
CA LYS A 107 14.89 -8.55 -6.66
C LYS A 107 14.81 -7.38 -5.69
N ILE A 108 13.60 -7.08 -5.22
CA ILE A 108 13.34 -6.04 -4.24
C ILE A 108 12.32 -6.54 -3.22
N SER A 109 12.25 -5.85 -2.09
CA SER A 109 11.11 -5.90 -1.19
C SER A 109 10.59 -4.49 -0.98
N THR A 110 9.26 -4.32 -0.88
CA THR A 110 8.64 -3.00 -0.84
C THR A 110 7.62 -2.90 0.29
N ILE A 111 7.71 -1.81 1.05
CA ILE A 111 6.72 -1.42 2.06
C ILE A 111 6.03 -0.14 1.57
N LEU A 112 4.70 -0.18 1.50
CA LEU A 112 3.87 0.98 1.21
C LEU A 112 3.50 1.68 2.52
N PHE A 113 3.80 2.96 2.62
CA PHE A 113 3.23 3.83 3.64
C PHE A 113 2.08 4.64 3.05
N ILE A 114 0.94 4.64 3.73
CA ILE A 114 -0.19 5.52 3.41
C ILE A 114 -0.59 6.34 4.63
N ARG A 115 -1.08 7.56 4.38
CA ARG A 115 -1.74 8.44 5.35
C ARG A 115 -2.95 9.06 4.68
N TYR A 116 -4.12 9.01 5.31
CA TYR A 116 -5.35 9.54 4.74
C TYR A 116 -6.34 9.95 5.84
N LEU A 117 -7.35 10.72 5.47
CA LEU A 117 -8.50 10.97 6.33
C LEU A 117 -9.56 9.90 6.07
N ASN A 118 -9.97 9.19 7.11
CA ASN A 118 -11.12 8.31 7.02
C ASN A 118 -12.44 9.13 6.91
N LYS A 119 -13.56 8.44 6.83
CA LYS A 119 -14.91 9.03 6.76
C LYS A 119 -15.21 10.02 7.89
N GLN A 120 -14.77 9.70 9.11
CA GLN A 120 -14.94 10.54 10.31
C GLN A 120 -13.97 11.72 10.34
N LYS A 121 -13.19 11.93 9.27
CA LYS A 121 -12.09 12.92 9.20
C LYS A 121 -10.99 12.66 10.23
N TYR A 122 -10.88 11.43 10.71
CA TYR A 122 -9.76 10.99 11.51
C TYR A 122 -8.63 10.61 10.59
N GLU A 123 -7.46 11.11 10.92
CA GLU A 123 -6.27 10.76 10.20
C GLU A 123 -5.80 9.37 10.60
N ILE A 124 -5.54 8.55 9.58
CA ILE A 124 -5.08 7.17 9.72
C ILE A 124 -3.80 7.04 8.91
N SER A 125 -2.81 6.33 9.47
CA SER A 125 -1.61 5.94 8.73
C SER A 125 -1.32 4.46 8.88
N SER A 126 -0.70 3.87 7.87
CA SER A 126 -0.33 2.45 7.88
C SER A 126 0.95 2.17 7.10
N TYR A 127 1.72 1.19 7.56
CA TYR A 127 2.81 0.55 6.82
C TYR A 127 2.36 -0.84 6.38
N ILE A 128 2.43 -1.09 5.08
CA ILE A 128 1.80 -2.24 4.42
C ILE A 128 2.84 -2.98 3.60
N ASP A 129 2.91 -4.29 3.78
CA ASP A 129 3.64 -5.17 2.87
C ASP A 129 2.85 -5.31 1.56
N ILE A 130 3.35 -4.73 0.47
CA ILE A 130 2.63 -4.79 -0.80
C ILE A 130 2.59 -6.20 -1.38
N ASN A 131 3.58 -7.03 -1.06
CA ASN A 131 3.70 -8.40 -1.55
C ASN A 131 2.88 -9.39 -0.69
N ASN A 132 1.92 -8.89 0.09
CA ASN A 132 0.92 -9.71 0.75
C ASN A 132 -0.19 -10.14 -0.22
N THR A 133 -0.66 -11.38 -0.08
CA THR A 133 -1.72 -11.96 -0.92
C THR A 133 -2.98 -11.09 -1.04
N LYS A 134 -3.48 -10.54 0.07
CA LYS A 134 -4.69 -9.68 0.08
C LYS A 134 -4.47 -8.35 -0.64
N ILE A 135 -3.27 -7.79 -0.52
CA ILE A 135 -2.93 -6.54 -1.19
C ILE A 135 -2.81 -6.75 -2.69
N GLN A 136 -2.18 -7.85 -3.11
CA GLN A 136 -2.11 -8.24 -4.53
C GLN A 136 -3.50 -8.41 -5.15
N GLU A 137 -4.45 -9.01 -4.44
CA GLU A 137 -5.84 -9.12 -4.91
C GLU A 137 -6.53 -7.76 -5.09
N LYS A 138 -6.33 -6.82 -4.16
CA LYS A 138 -6.87 -5.45 -4.27
C LYS A 138 -6.30 -4.73 -5.49
N ILE A 139 -4.99 -4.83 -5.70
CA ILE A 139 -4.30 -4.18 -6.83
C ILE A 139 -4.72 -4.79 -8.18
N ASN A 140 -4.86 -6.11 -8.27
CA ASN A 140 -5.36 -6.77 -9.48
C ASN A 140 -6.78 -6.31 -9.86
N LYS A 141 -7.60 -5.93 -8.87
CA LYS A 141 -8.94 -5.35 -9.04
C LYS A 141 -8.92 -3.82 -9.20
N LYS A 142 -7.74 -3.20 -9.34
CA LYS A 142 -7.54 -1.75 -9.39
C LYS A 142 -8.27 -1.00 -8.25
N LYS A 143 -8.18 -1.57 -7.03
CA LYS A 143 -8.67 -0.95 -5.80
C LYS A 143 -7.52 -0.28 -5.05
N TYR A 144 -7.76 0.94 -4.57
CA TYR A 144 -6.90 1.63 -3.63
C TYR A 144 -6.78 0.82 -2.32
N ILE A 145 -5.68 1.04 -1.62
CA ILE A 145 -5.33 0.34 -0.40
C ILE A 145 -5.64 1.26 0.78
N TYR A 146 -6.47 0.79 1.71
CA TYR A 146 -6.72 1.46 2.98
C TYR A 146 -6.09 0.69 4.12
N ALA A 147 -5.85 1.40 5.22
CA ALA A 147 -5.20 0.86 6.39
C ALA A 147 -6.07 -0.21 7.06
N SER A 148 -5.47 -1.33 7.39
CA SER A 148 -6.04 -2.44 8.13
C SER A 148 -5.29 -2.65 9.44
N LYS A 149 -6.00 -3.05 10.49
CA LYS A 149 -5.37 -3.43 11.77
C LYS A 149 -4.46 -4.65 11.67
N LYS A 150 -4.44 -5.35 10.52
CA LYS A 150 -3.57 -6.49 10.22
C LYS A 150 -2.31 -6.10 9.43
N ASP A 151 -2.13 -4.83 9.11
CA ASP A 151 -0.94 -4.33 8.42
C ASP A 151 0.29 -4.38 9.33
N LEU A 152 1.48 -4.10 8.78
CA LEU A 152 2.73 -4.09 9.56
C LEU A 152 2.66 -3.08 10.71
N SER A 153 2.00 -1.95 10.46
CA SER A 153 1.62 -1.00 11.49
C SER A 153 0.37 -0.26 11.07
N TYR A 154 -0.53 -0.05 12.00
CA TYR A 154 -1.72 0.79 11.87
C TYR A 154 -1.70 1.81 12.99
N TYR A 155 -1.95 3.06 12.65
CA TYR A 155 -2.05 4.15 13.61
C TYR A 155 -3.26 5.03 13.32
N ASN A 156 -4.10 5.24 14.34
CA ASN A 156 -5.19 6.20 14.33
C ASN A 156 -4.77 7.43 15.15
N TRP A 157 -4.60 8.56 14.47
CA TRP A 157 -4.10 9.80 15.08
C TRP A 157 -5.13 10.48 15.98
N HIS A 158 -6.42 10.17 15.83
CA HIS A 158 -7.47 10.78 16.66
C HIS A 158 -7.45 10.27 18.10
N ASN A 159 -7.26 8.95 18.29
CA ASN A 159 -7.29 8.32 19.61
C ASN A 159 -5.96 7.69 20.02
N ASN A 160 -4.90 7.89 19.23
CA ASN A 160 -3.57 7.31 19.40
C ASN A 160 -3.56 5.77 19.47
N TYR A 161 -4.59 5.12 18.92
CA TYR A 161 -4.63 3.67 18.84
C TYR A 161 -3.59 3.18 17.83
N ILE A 162 -2.72 2.26 18.28
CA ILE A 162 -1.67 1.65 17.47
C ILE A 162 -1.75 0.14 17.54
N CYS A 163 -1.49 -0.53 16.42
CA CYS A 163 -1.19 -1.96 16.41
C CYS A 163 -0.15 -2.28 15.35
N THR A 164 0.63 -3.32 15.59
CA THR A 164 1.74 -3.75 14.74
C THR A 164 1.70 -5.25 14.56
N ASN A 165 1.97 -5.73 13.36
CA ASN A 165 1.91 -7.16 13.04
C ASN A 165 3.08 -7.56 12.14
N ASP A 166 3.36 -8.86 12.09
CA ASP A 166 4.24 -9.44 11.08
C ASP A 166 3.45 -9.74 9.80
N SER A 167 4.14 -9.79 8.66
CA SER A 167 3.62 -10.30 7.40
C SER A 167 4.39 -11.54 6.96
N GLU A 168 4.03 -12.07 5.79
CA GLU A 168 4.74 -13.17 5.13
C GLU A 168 6.20 -12.80 4.77
N ASN A 169 6.50 -11.52 4.56
CA ASN A 169 7.81 -11.05 4.10
C ASN A 169 8.58 -10.25 5.17
N PHE A 170 7.90 -9.74 6.21
CA PHE A 170 8.51 -8.87 7.21
C PHE A 170 8.12 -9.24 8.64
N LYS A 171 9.10 -9.13 9.55
CA LYS A 171 8.87 -9.06 11.00
C LYS A 171 9.03 -7.65 11.51
N VAL A 172 8.16 -7.26 12.42
CA VAL A 172 8.21 -5.95 13.07
C VAL A 172 8.86 -6.08 14.43
N VAL A 173 9.88 -5.26 14.67
CA VAL A 173 10.64 -5.24 15.92
C VAL A 173 10.58 -3.85 16.53
N ILE A 174 10.06 -3.77 17.76
CA ILE A 174 10.04 -2.54 18.54
C ILE A 174 11.28 -2.53 19.43
N ASN A 175 12.15 -1.54 19.24
CA ASN A 175 13.33 -1.30 20.07
C ASN A 175 13.16 0.01 20.85
N LYS A 176 13.37 0.01 22.16
CA LYS A 176 13.16 1.20 23.01
C LYS A 176 14.04 2.41 22.66
N LYS A 177 15.22 2.21 22.07
CA LYS A 177 16.16 3.29 21.72
C LYS A 177 16.04 3.75 20.28
N ILE A 178 15.79 2.81 19.37
CA ILE A 178 15.75 3.06 17.92
C ILE A 178 14.32 3.32 17.45
N GLY A 179 13.33 2.70 18.09
CA GLY A 179 11.94 2.75 17.71
C GLY A 179 11.55 1.57 16.81
N PHE A 180 10.90 1.89 15.69
CA PHE A 180 10.24 0.93 14.82
C PHE A 180 11.20 0.36 13.78
N ILE A 181 11.48 -0.94 13.85
CA ILE A 181 12.44 -1.64 12.98
C ILE A 181 11.71 -2.72 12.19
N PHE A 182 12.05 -2.83 10.91
CA PHE A 182 11.57 -3.89 10.04
C PHE A 182 12.70 -4.90 9.81
N ASN A 183 12.37 -6.18 9.86
CA ASN A 183 13.26 -7.27 9.48
C ASN A 183 12.67 -7.99 8.27
N HIS A 184 13.41 -8.03 7.16
CA HIS A 184 13.03 -8.83 5.99
C HIS A 184 13.34 -10.31 6.23
N ILE A 185 12.32 -11.17 6.18
CA ILE A 185 12.41 -12.57 6.63
C ILE A 185 13.46 -13.36 5.84
N ASP A 186 13.46 -13.29 4.51
CA ASP A 186 14.34 -14.13 3.67
C ASP A 186 15.82 -13.72 3.78
N THR A 187 16.11 -12.43 3.95
CA THR A 187 17.49 -11.91 3.97
C THR A 187 18.01 -11.63 5.37
N ASN A 188 17.13 -11.67 6.38
CA ASN A 188 17.40 -11.27 7.76
C ASN A 188 18.02 -9.84 7.87
N LYS A 189 17.73 -8.97 6.90
CA LYS A 189 18.15 -7.56 6.88
C LYS A 189 17.23 -6.76 7.80
N TYR A 190 17.79 -6.09 8.80
CA TYR A 190 17.09 -5.17 9.70
C TYR A 190 17.27 -3.74 9.22
N PHE A 191 16.20 -2.96 9.11
CA PHE A 191 16.27 -1.59 8.60
C PHE A 191 15.19 -0.71 9.25
N ILE A 192 15.42 0.60 9.18
CA ILE A 192 14.40 1.62 9.45
C ILE A 192 14.18 2.42 8.17
N LEU A 193 12.97 2.92 7.98
CA LEU A 193 12.56 3.49 6.69
C LEU A 193 13.09 4.91 6.43
N ASN A 194 13.50 5.64 7.48
CA ASN A 194 13.97 7.02 7.40
C ASN A 194 15.34 7.22 8.07
N SER A 195 16.27 6.26 7.95
CA SER A 195 17.64 6.45 8.48
C SER A 195 18.51 7.21 7.51
N ASN A 196 19.14 8.27 7.98
CA ASN A 196 20.28 8.89 7.29
C ASN A 196 21.60 8.62 8.04
N LYS A 197 21.59 7.76 9.06
CA LYS A 197 22.73 7.52 9.95
C LYS A 197 22.95 6.04 10.18
N GLU A 198 24.22 5.63 10.18
CA GLU A 198 24.58 4.29 10.61
C GLU A 198 24.08 4.05 12.03
N THR A 199 23.21 3.06 12.18
CA THR A 199 22.55 2.76 13.44
C THR A 199 22.80 1.29 13.78
N ILE A 200 23.19 1.05 15.03
CA ILE A 200 23.45 -0.29 15.56
C ILE A 200 22.40 -0.58 16.62
N MET A 201 21.67 -1.67 16.42
CA MET A 201 20.72 -2.20 17.39
C MET A 201 21.43 -3.15 18.34
N LYS A 202 21.17 -3.02 19.65
CA LYS A 202 21.51 -4.07 20.61
C LYS A 202 20.25 -4.84 20.99
N LEU A 203 20.34 -6.17 21.01
CA LEU A 203 19.21 -7.03 21.40
C LEU A 203 18.71 -6.76 22.83
N ASN A 204 19.61 -6.32 23.71
CA ASN A 204 19.30 -6.05 25.12
C ASN A 204 18.70 -4.66 25.37
N ASP A 205 18.50 -3.83 24.35
CA ASP A 205 17.96 -2.46 24.51
C ASP A 205 16.55 -2.43 25.13
N ASN A 206 15.81 -3.55 25.06
CA ASN A 206 14.47 -3.66 25.61
C ASN A 206 14.45 -4.13 27.09
N ILE A 207 15.56 -4.64 27.62
CA ILE A 207 15.66 -5.16 28.99
C ILE A 207 15.76 -3.98 29.98
N SER A 208 14.90 -3.93 30.99
CA SER A 208 14.93 -2.88 32.02
C SER A 208 16.12 -3.05 32.96
N LYS A 209 16.80 -1.95 33.30
CA LYS A 209 17.94 -1.93 34.24
C LYS A 209 17.62 -2.46 35.66
N ASP A 210 16.35 -2.55 36.05
CA ASP A 210 16.00 -3.07 37.39
C ASP A 210 16.20 -4.59 37.54
N VAL A 211 16.31 -5.33 36.42
CA VAL A 211 16.53 -6.79 36.41
C VAL A 211 18.03 -7.14 36.51
N THR A 212 18.94 -6.20 36.26
CA THR A 212 20.37 -6.50 36.12
C THR A 212 21.13 -6.62 37.44
N LYS A 213 20.47 -6.50 38.61
CA LYS A 213 21.14 -6.74 39.90
C LYS A 213 21.44 -8.22 40.19
N LYS A 214 21.02 -9.19 39.36
CA LYS A 214 21.23 -10.62 39.67
C LYS A 214 21.52 -11.58 38.51
N ILE A 215 21.79 -11.11 37.29
CA ILE A 215 22.17 -12.05 36.22
C ILE A 215 23.57 -11.71 35.71
N ASN A 216 24.51 -12.54 36.14
CA ASN A 216 25.90 -12.55 35.69
C ASN A 216 25.92 -13.12 34.26
N ILE A 217 25.49 -12.33 33.29
CA ILE A 217 25.42 -12.75 31.89
C ILE A 217 26.72 -12.36 31.21
N ASN A 218 27.61 -13.35 31.08
CA ASN A 218 28.80 -13.30 30.26
C ASN A 218 28.45 -13.57 28.77
N GLU A 219 27.39 -12.95 28.25
CA GLU A 219 26.97 -13.07 26.85
C GLU A 219 27.56 -11.91 26.07
N LYS A 220 28.40 -12.24 25.07
CA LYS A 220 28.86 -11.29 24.06
C LYS A 220 27.66 -10.47 23.56
N GLU A 221 27.73 -9.14 23.70
CA GLU A 221 26.70 -8.24 23.19
C GLU A 221 26.53 -8.49 21.67
N HIS A 222 25.40 -9.07 21.26
CA HIS A 222 25.10 -9.26 19.83
C HIS A 222 24.55 -7.93 19.29
N ALA A 223 25.43 -7.16 18.66
CA ALA A 223 25.11 -5.92 17.97
C ALA A 223 24.74 -6.20 16.51
N ILE A 224 23.60 -5.68 16.06
CA ILE A 224 23.11 -5.82 14.68
C ILE A 224 23.23 -4.45 14.00
N LYS A 225 24.03 -4.38 12.93
CA LYS A 225 24.10 -3.17 12.09
C LYS A 225 22.85 -3.10 11.21
N LEU A 226 22.15 -1.97 11.24
CA LEU A 226 20.97 -1.77 10.40
C LEU A 226 21.37 -1.50 8.95
N TYR A 227 20.67 -2.12 8.01
CA TYR A 227 20.76 -1.89 6.59
C TYR A 227 20.28 -0.46 6.25
N GLN A 228 21.05 0.25 5.42
CA GLN A 228 20.89 1.69 5.19
C GLN A 228 20.33 2.03 3.80
N ASP A 229 20.46 1.14 2.81
CA ASP A 229 20.10 1.44 1.41
C ASP A 229 18.59 1.23 1.14
N VAL A 230 17.76 1.82 1.99
CA VAL A 230 16.31 1.87 1.79
C VAL A 230 15.99 3.12 0.97
N LYS A 231 15.56 2.92 -0.28
CA LYS A 231 15.14 4.02 -1.14
C LYS A 231 13.65 4.29 -0.95
N SER A 232 13.21 5.52 -1.21
CA SER A 232 11.78 5.85 -1.18
C SER A 232 11.35 6.70 -2.36
N VAL A 233 10.08 6.58 -2.75
CA VAL A 233 9.42 7.45 -3.71
C VAL A 233 8.04 7.83 -3.19
N GLU A 234 7.72 9.12 -3.19
CA GLU A 234 6.38 9.60 -2.86
C GLU A 234 5.52 9.69 -4.11
N LEU A 235 4.34 9.09 -4.06
CA LEU A 235 3.33 9.13 -5.12
C LEU A 235 2.24 10.14 -4.76
N LYS A 236 1.88 10.99 -5.72
CA LYS A 236 0.74 11.91 -5.56
C LYS A 236 -0.54 11.20 -5.95
N VAL A 237 -1.33 10.82 -4.94
CA VAL A 237 -2.59 10.08 -5.11
C VAL A 237 -3.70 10.89 -4.47
N PRO A 238 -4.79 11.23 -5.19
CA PRO A 238 -5.86 12.10 -4.67
C PRO A 238 -6.49 11.62 -3.36
N ASN A 239 -6.53 10.31 -3.13
CA ASN A 239 -7.16 9.70 -1.95
C ASN A 239 -6.27 9.68 -0.70
N TYR A 240 -4.98 9.99 -0.82
CA TYR A 240 -4.04 9.91 0.28
C TYR A 240 -3.43 11.29 0.57
N LEU A 241 -3.34 11.63 1.86
CA LEU A 241 -2.53 12.77 2.31
C LEU A 241 -1.04 12.51 2.06
N GLN A 242 -0.61 11.25 2.19
CA GLN A 242 0.75 10.82 1.92
C GLN A 242 0.74 9.37 1.41
N CYS A 243 1.55 9.07 0.39
CA CYS A 243 1.70 7.74 -0.17
C CYS A 243 3.16 7.54 -0.57
N ILE A 244 3.89 6.69 0.14
CA ILE A 244 5.32 6.48 -0.08
C ILE A 244 5.60 5.00 -0.27
N LEU A 245 6.34 4.67 -1.32
CA LEU A 245 6.90 3.33 -1.50
C LEU A 245 8.33 3.33 -1.01
N TYR A 246 8.60 2.50 0.00
CA TYR A 246 9.95 2.21 0.48
C TYR A 246 10.44 0.92 -0.15
N THR A 247 11.63 0.94 -0.74
CA THR A 247 12.21 -0.16 -1.50
C THR A 247 13.55 -0.57 -0.93
N ILE A 248 13.70 -1.88 -0.79
CA ILE A 248 14.92 -2.55 -0.36
C ILE A 248 15.37 -3.42 -1.51
N HIS A 249 16.60 -3.25 -1.97
CA HIS A 249 17.19 -4.18 -2.92
C HIS A 249 17.65 -5.44 -2.17
N LEU A 250 17.19 -6.59 -2.63
CA LEU A 250 17.44 -7.88 -1.98
C LEU A 250 18.79 -8.45 -2.37
#